data_AF-A0A6F8XV90-F1
#
_entry.id   AF-A0A6F8XV90-F1
#
_cell.length_a   1.000
_cell.length_b   1.000
_cell.length_c   1.000
_cell.angle_alpha   90.00
_cell.angle_beta   90.00
_cell.angle_gamma   90.00
#
_symmetry.space_group_name_H-M   'P 1'
#
loop_
_entity.id
_entity.type
_entity.pdbx_description
1 polymer ?
#
loop_
_entity_poly.entity_id
_entity_poly.type
_entity_poly.pdbx_seq_one_letter_code
_entity_poly.pdbx_strand_id
1 'polypeptide(L)'
;MSLYVMTPDFGAASQLEKIDMLDLADVVAINKFERRGGEDARRDVARQLVRNREQFGTPWQEMPVFGTSAARFNDDGVTALYQHLKELLFGRGLASFPGVLPQVTGRASTGLTSVLPKGRERYLSEIAESVRGYHATTAEQVGIARRRQHLSTVHTLLPAEAAVAELLDKTEGELAGDVRDLLDSWPATRDAYRGDELVYHVRDKEIRTPLTRETLSGSRVPRVALPRDGDDGELVRFLRSENLPGAFPYTAGVFPLKRTGEAPARMFAGEGDAFRTNRRFHLLSTGQPATRLSTAFDSVTLYGRDPDQRPDIYGKVGTSGVSIATLDDMRELYAGFDLCAPNTSVSMTINGPAPTILAMFLNTAIDQQVDALGRTPTDEEYTQIRARTLSTVRGTVQADILKEDQGQNTCIFSTDFALRCMADIQEWFIDQRVRNFYSVSISGYHIAEAGANPISQLAFTLANGFTYVEAYLARAWT
;
A
#
# COMPACT_ATOMS: atom_id res chain seq x y z
N MET A 1 32.01 -13.11 -31.69
CA MET A 1 30.60 -13.10 -31.26
C MET A 1 30.38 -11.78 -30.54
N SER A 2 29.53 -10.93 -31.09
CA SER A 2 29.16 -9.62 -30.54
C SER A 2 27.66 -9.60 -30.22
N LEU A 3 27.31 -9.07 -29.05
CA LEU A 3 25.95 -8.81 -28.63
C LEU A 3 25.76 -7.30 -28.50
N TYR A 4 24.88 -6.72 -29.30
CA TYR A 4 24.50 -5.31 -29.16
C TYR A 4 23.26 -5.19 -28.29
N VAL A 5 23.31 -4.34 -27.26
CA VAL A 5 22.18 -4.12 -26.35
C VAL A 5 21.68 -2.69 -26.52
N MET A 6 20.36 -2.53 -26.71
CA MET A 6 19.71 -1.22 -26.85
C MET A 6 18.36 -1.18 -26.14
N THR A 7 17.75 -0.01 -26.01
CA THR A 7 16.38 0.15 -25.49
C THR A 7 15.38 0.40 -26.62
N PRO A 8 14.06 0.21 -26.39
CA PRO A 8 13.04 0.56 -27.37
C PRO A 8 13.03 2.04 -27.79
N ASP A 9 13.63 2.91 -26.98
CA ASP A 9 13.72 4.34 -27.22
C ASP A 9 15.03 4.68 -27.96
N PHE A 10 14.94 4.78 -29.28
CA PHE A 10 16.03 5.20 -30.18
C PHE A 10 15.61 6.34 -31.13
N GLY A 11 14.47 6.99 -30.85
CA GLY A 11 13.89 7.99 -31.73
C GLY A 11 13.24 7.40 -32.98
N ALA A 12 13.47 8.03 -34.14
CA ALA A 12 12.90 7.58 -35.41
C ALA A 12 13.63 6.34 -35.96
N ALA A 13 12.91 5.49 -36.71
CA ALA A 13 13.50 4.30 -37.36
C ALA A 13 14.71 4.62 -38.26
N SER A 14 14.77 5.81 -38.85
CA SER A 14 15.92 6.25 -39.66
C SER A 14 17.21 6.46 -38.86
N GLN A 15 17.15 6.51 -37.52
CA GLN A 15 18.36 6.57 -36.70
C GLN A 15 19.10 5.23 -36.67
N LEU A 16 18.40 4.12 -36.93
CA LEU A 16 19.01 2.78 -36.95
C LEU A 16 20.06 2.65 -38.06
N GLU A 17 19.91 3.38 -39.17
CA GLU A 17 20.89 3.44 -40.27
C GLU A 17 22.22 4.10 -39.87
N LYS A 18 22.25 4.79 -38.73
CA LYS A 18 23.45 5.47 -38.21
C LYS A 18 24.15 4.68 -37.11
N ILE A 19 23.63 3.51 -36.75
CA ILE A 19 24.19 2.69 -35.67
C ILE A 19 25.11 1.65 -36.30
N ASP A 20 26.40 2.00 -36.42
CA ASP A 20 27.44 1.11 -37.00
C ASP A 20 27.48 -0.26 -36.33
N MET A 21 27.12 -0.34 -35.04
CA MET A 21 27.12 -1.61 -34.31
C MET A 21 26.08 -2.61 -34.85
N LEU A 22 25.02 -2.15 -35.53
CA LEU A 22 24.06 -3.04 -36.19
C LEU A 22 24.65 -3.76 -37.41
N ASP A 23 25.71 -3.23 -38.03
CA ASP A 23 26.45 -3.91 -39.10
C ASP A 23 27.34 -5.04 -38.58
N LEU A 24 27.81 -4.91 -37.33
CA LEU A 24 28.80 -5.80 -36.74
C LEU A 24 28.22 -6.81 -35.75
N ALA A 25 26.99 -6.59 -35.27
CA ALA A 25 26.37 -7.42 -34.25
C ALA A 25 26.00 -8.81 -34.78
N ASP A 26 26.51 -9.87 -34.14
CA ASP A 26 26.02 -11.24 -34.38
C ASP A 26 24.58 -11.39 -33.85
N VAL A 27 24.29 -10.78 -32.71
CA VAL A 27 22.99 -10.81 -32.01
C VAL A 27 22.66 -9.43 -31.44
N VAL A 28 21.37 -9.05 -31.45
CA VAL A 28 20.87 -7.81 -30.85
C VAL A 28 19.86 -8.13 -29.75
N ALA A 29 19.96 -7.45 -28.62
CA ALA A 29 19.01 -7.50 -27.51
C ALA A 29 18.40 -6.11 -27.28
N ILE A 30 17.08 -6.01 -27.46
CA ILE A 30 16.30 -4.84 -27.11
C ILE A 30 15.83 -5.03 -25.68
N ASN A 31 16.63 -4.51 -24.73
CA ASN A 31 16.37 -4.62 -23.31
C ASN A 31 15.40 -3.51 -22.83
N LYS A 32 14.75 -3.72 -21.69
CA LYS A 32 13.62 -2.90 -21.21
C LYS A 32 12.39 -3.04 -22.13
N PHE A 33 12.13 -4.26 -22.59
CA PHE A 33 11.07 -4.58 -23.55
C PHE A 33 9.66 -4.27 -23.01
N GLU A 34 9.50 -4.15 -21.69
CA GLU A 34 8.29 -3.67 -21.01
C GLU A 34 7.93 -2.21 -21.32
N ARG A 35 8.88 -1.43 -21.86
CA ARG A 35 8.60 -0.04 -22.26
C ARG A 35 7.72 0.02 -23.50
N ARG A 36 6.96 1.12 -23.60
CA ARG A 36 6.11 1.40 -24.75
C ARG A 36 6.92 1.34 -26.05
N GLY A 37 6.38 0.64 -27.04
CA GLY A 37 7.01 0.51 -28.35
C GLY A 37 8.02 -0.64 -28.48
N GLY A 38 8.14 -1.54 -27.48
CA GLY A 38 9.06 -2.69 -27.54
C GLY A 38 8.91 -3.54 -28.81
N GLU A 39 7.68 -3.89 -29.21
CA GLU A 39 7.43 -4.68 -30.42
C GLU A 39 7.77 -3.92 -31.71
N ASP A 40 7.40 -2.63 -31.80
CA ASP A 40 7.75 -1.80 -32.96
C ASP A 40 9.27 -1.64 -33.07
N ALA A 41 9.95 -1.42 -31.94
CA ALA A 41 11.40 -1.39 -31.85
C ALA A 41 12.02 -2.69 -32.35
N ARG A 42 11.50 -3.86 -31.94
CA ARG A 42 11.98 -5.17 -32.42
C ARG A 42 11.84 -5.32 -33.91
N ARG A 43 10.67 -4.96 -34.45
CA ARG A 43 10.40 -5.01 -35.88
C ARG A 43 11.38 -4.13 -36.65
N ASP A 44 11.56 -2.89 -36.22
CA ASP A 44 12.34 -1.90 -36.96
C ASP A 44 13.84 -2.26 -36.94
N VAL A 45 14.36 -2.69 -35.78
CA VAL A 45 15.74 -3.17 -35.64
C VAL A 45 15.97 -4.45 -36.44
N ALA A 46 15.04 -5.41 -36.39
CA ALA A 46 15.17 -6.65 -37.16
C ALA A 46 15.13 -6.40 -38.67
N ARG A 47 14.27 -5.50 -39.15
CA ARG A 47 14.24 -5.09 -40.56
C ARG A 47 15.52 -4.37 -40.96
N GLN A 48 16.09 -3.53 -40.09
CA GLN A 48 17.39 -2.92 -40.36
C GLN A 48 18.48 -3.99 -40.46
N LEU A 49 18.47 -4.98 -39.57
CA LEU A 49 19.43 -6.09 -39.61
C LEU A 49 19.31 -6.92 -40.90
N VAL A 50 18.08 -7.11 -41.43
CA VAL A 50 17.87 -7.77 -42.73
C VAL A 50 18.59 -7.00 -43.84
N ARG A 51 18.47 -5.66 -43.84
CA ARG A 51 19.10 -4.78 -44.82
C ARG A 51 20.62 -4.81 -44.70
N ASN A 52 21.15 -4.65 -43.48
CA ASN A 52 22.60 -4.61 -43.23
C ASN A 52 23.29 -5.93 -43.60
N ARG A 53 22.57 -7.06 -43.49
CA ARG A 53 23.09 -8.39 -43.87
C ARG A 53 22.71 -8.83 -45.29
N GLU A 54 21.98 -8.01 -46.05
CA GLU A 54 21.46 -8.30 -47.39
C GLU A 54 20.61 -9.59 -47.46
N GLN A 55 19.96 -9.98 -46.36
CA GLN A 55 19.19 -11.23 -46.24
C GLN A 55 17.72 -11.06 -46.65
N PHE A 56 17.45 -10.46 -47.81
CA PHE A 56 16.10 -10.03 -48.22
C PHE A 56 15.04 -11.16 -48.35
N GLY A 57 15.47 -12.43 -48.44
CA GLY A 57 14.59 -13.60 -48.43
C GLY A 57 14.22 -14.12 -47.03
N THR A 58 14.88 -13.64 -45.98
CA THR A 58 14.66 -14.09 -44.60
C THR A 58 13.59 -13.23 -43.93
N PRO A 59 12.54 -13.82 -43.32
CA PRO A 59 11.59 -13.08 -42.51
C PRO A 59 12.29 -12.35 -41.36
N TRP A 60 11.94 -11.09 -41.11
CA TRP A 60 12.56 -10.29 -40.05
C TRP A 60 12.42 -10.95 -38.67
N GLN A 61 11.36 -11.75 -38.45
CA GLN A 61 11.13 -12.48 -37.21
C GLN A 61 12.20 -13.52 -36.90
N GLU A 62 12.92 -14.00 -37.92
CA GLU A 62 13.99 -14.99 -37.79
C GLU A 62 15.35 -14.35 -37.51
N MET A 63 15.49 -13.04 -37.67
CA MET A 63 16.72 -12.34 -37.35
C MET A 63 17.07 -12.48 -35.87
N PRO A 64 18.37 -12.48 -35.51
CA PRO A 64 18.82 -12.63 -34.13
C PRO A 64 18.62 -11.34 -33.31
N VAL A 65 17.38 -10.86 -33.27
CA VAL A 65 16.93 -9.68 -32.51
C VAL A 65 15.94 -10.13 -31.46
N PHE A 66 16.36 -10.04 -30.20
CA PHE A 66 15.62 -10.51 -29.04
C PHE A 66 15.06 -9.35 -28.23
N GLY A 67 13.79 -9.40 -27.87
CA GLY A 67 13.18 -8.51 -26.88
C GLY A 67 13.38 -9.08 -25.47
N THR A 68 14.08 -8.38 -24.59
CA THR A 68 14.42 -8.88 -23.25
C THR A 68 13.98 -7.93 -22.15
N SER A 69 13.61 -8.46 -20.99
CA SER A 69 13.44 -7.67 -19.77
C SER A 69 14.36 -8.20 -18.67
N ALA A 70 15.59 -7.69 -18.62
CA ALA A 70 16.57 -8.14 -17.62
C ALA A 70 16.18 -7.76 -16.17
N ALA A 71 15.30 -6.76 -16.00
CA ALA A 71 14.77 -6.37 -14.70
C ALA A 71 13.73 -7.36 -14.16
N ARG A 72 13.19 -8.23 -15.02
CA ARG A 72 12.20 -9.24 -14.66
C ARG A 72 12.88 -10.55 -14.31
N PHE A 73 12.54 -11.09 -13.13
CA PHE A 73 12.99 -12.42 -12.74
C PHE A 73 12.37 -13.48 -13.67
N ASN A 74 13.20 -14.44 -14.11
CA ASN A 74 12.80 -15.55 -14.97
C ASN A 74 12.13 -15.12 -16.29
N ASP A 75 12.69 -14.07 -16.92
CA ASP A 75 12.23 -13.57 -18.21
C ASP A 75 12.46 -14.61 -19.34
N ASP A 76 11.41 -14.91 -20.08
CA ASP A 76 11.44 -15.85 -21.20
C ASP A 76 12.18 -15.26 -22.42
N GLY A 77 12.14 -13.94 -22.60
CA GLY A 77 12.95 -13.23 -23.60
C GLY A 77 14.45 -13.37 -23.35
N VAL A 78 14.91 -13.18 -22.10
CA VAL A 78 16.30 -13.43 -21.71
C VAL A 78 16.67 -14.91 -21.88
N THR A 79 15.75 -15.83 -21.55
CA THR A 79 15.95 -17.28 -21.73
C THR A 79 16.14 -17.64 -23.21
N ALA A 80 15.33 -17.06 -24.11
CA ALA A 80 15.48 -17.24 -25.55
C ALA A 80 16.82 -16.70 -26.08
N LEU A 81 17.24 -15.52 -25.61
CA LEU A 81 18.55 -14.96 -25.95
C LEU A 81 19.68 -15.88 -25.48
N TYR A 82 19.61 -16.39 -24.26
CA TYR A 82 20.56 -17.36 -23.72
C TYR A 82 20.65 -18.64 -24.58
N GLN A 83 19.50 -19.21 -24.95
CA GLN A 83 19.44 -20.43 -25.77
C GLN A 83 20.11 -20.23 -27.13
N HIS A 84 19.87 -19.09 -27.77
CA HIS A 84 20.51 -18.74 -29.04
C HIS A 84 22.02 -18.52 -28.90
N LEU A 85 22.48 -17.79 -27.87
CA LEU A 85 23.90 -17.59 -27.60
C LEU A 85 24.61 -18.91 -27.31
N LYS A 86 23.96 -19.83 -26.58
CA LYS A 86 24.49 -21.17 -26.29
C LYS A 86 24.76 -21.95 -27.58
N GLU A 87 23.81 -21.96 -28.52
CA GLU A 87 23.98 -22.63 -29.82
C GLU A 87 25.11 -22.00 -30.65
N LEU A 88 25.19 -20.66 -30.68
CA LEU A 88 26.27 -19.96 -31.37
C LEU A 88 27.64 -20.29 -30.77
N LEU A 89 27.74 -20.44 -29.45
CA LEU A 89 28.97 -20.81 -28.77
C LEU A 89 29.35 -22.29 -29.02
N PHE A 90 28.38 -23.20 -29.11
CA PHE A 90 28.64 -24.58 -29.51
C PHE A 90 29.28 -24.65 -30.90
N GLY A 91 28.74 -23.88 -31.85
CA GLY A 91 29.34 -23.74 -33.19
C GLY A 91 30.75 -23.11 -33.20
N ARG A 92 31.18 -22.50 -32.09
CA ARG A 92 32.49 -21.86 -31.92
C ARG A 92 33.42 -22.61 -30.96
N GLY A 93 33.14 -23.87 -30.66
CA GLY A 93 34.04 -24.75 -29.91
C GLY A 93 33.72 -24.89 -28.42
N LEU A 94 32.61 -24.33 -27.93
CA LEU A 94 32.09 -24.68 -26.61
C LEU A 94 31.56 -26.12 -26.64
N ALA A 95 31.94 -26.96 -25.69
CA ALA A 95 31.46 -28.33 -25.60
C ALA A 95 29.93 -28.36 -25.42
N SER A 96 29.25 -29.22 -26.18
CA SER A 96 27.80 -29.38 -26.08
C SER A 96 27.38 -30.01 -24.76
N PHE A 97 26.34 -29.47 -24.14
CA PHE A 97 25.73 -30.01 -22.94
C PHE A 97 24.20 -29.83 -22.95
N PRO A 98 23.44 -30.76 -22.34
CA PRO A 98 22.00 -30.61 -22.19
C PRO A 98 21.68 -29.44 -21.25
N GLY A 99 20.73 -28.59 -21.65
CA GLY A 99 20.22 -27.53 -20.78
C GLY A 99 19.15 -28.06 -19.83
N VAL A 100 19.11 -27.52 -18.61
CA VAL A 100 18.04 -27.78 -17.62
C VAL A 100 16.91 -26.75 -17.66
N LEU A 101 17.10 -25.65 -18.40
CA LEU A 101 16.09 -24.60 -18.55
C LEU A 101 15.01 -25.02 -19.56
N PRO A 102 13.73 -24.59 -19.34
CA PRO A 102 12.66 -24.80 -20.31
C PRO A 102 13.03 -24.25 -21.68
N GLN A 103 12.69 -24.98 -22.75
CA GLN A 103 12.89 -24.51 -24.11
C GLN A 103 11.90 -23.39 -24.43
N VAL A 104 12.40 -22.28 -24.98
CA VAL A 104 11.60 -21.11 -25.35
C VAL A 104 11.74 -20.89 -26.85
N THR A 105 10.62 -20.83 -27.57
CA THR A 105 10.61 -20.67 -29.03
C THR A 105 10.43 -19.22 -29.48
N GLY A 106 9.99 -18.34 -28.58
CA GLY A 106 9.83 -16.91 -28.86
C GLY A 106 11.17 -16.17 -28.93
N ARG A 107 11.17 -14.97 -29.54
CA ARG A 107 12.31 -14.03 -29.54
C ARG A 107 12.00 -12.73 -28.80
N ALA A 108 10.96 -12.71 -27.98
CA ALA A 108 10.56 -11.54 -27.23
C ALA A 108 9.99 -12.00 -25.89
N SER A 109 10.23 -11.18 -24.86
CA SER A 109 9.63 -11.36 -23.53
C SER A 109 8.11 -11.32 -23.62
N THR A 110 7.45 -12.30 -23.01
CA THR A 110 5.98 -12.42 -22.98
C THR A 110 5.43 -12.31 -21.56
N GLY A 111 4.15 -11.94 -21.43
CA GLY A 111 3.53 -11.78 -20.10
C GLY A 111 4.15 -10.65 -19.28
N LEU A 112 4.62 -9.60 -19.95
CA LEU A 112 5.11 -8.37 -19.34
C LEU A 112 3.94 -7.67 -18.63
N THR A 113 3.72 -8.03 -17.37
CA THR A 113 2.77 -7.37 -16.50
C THR A 113 3.44 -6.22 -15.77
N SER A 114 2.98 -5.00 -16.04
CA SER A 114 3.29 -3.84 -15.22
C SER A 114 2.48 -3.95 -13.92
N VAL A 115 3.08 -3.54 -12.80
CA VAL A 115 2.38 -3.40 -11.51
C VAL A 115 1.20 -2.43 -11.64
N LEU A 116 1.36 -1.39 -12.46
CA LEU A 116 0.31 -0.44 -12.77
C LEU A 116 -0.43 -0.82 -14.05
N PRO A 117 -1.77 -0.65 -14.12
CA PRO A 117 -2.51 -0.86 -15.36
C PRO A 117 -2.05 0.12 -16.45
N LYS A 118 -2.14 -0.32 -17.71
CA LYS A 118 -1.89 0.56 -18.87
C LYS A 118 -2.87 1.74 -18.85
N GLY A 119 -2.37 2.95 -19.06
CA GLY A 119 -3.18 4.18 -19.02
C GLY A 119 -3.31 4.81 -17.63
N ARG A 120 -2.77 4.17 -16.58
CA ARG A 120 -2.72 4.72 -15.22
C ARG A 120 -1.37 5.34 -14.89
N GLU A 121 -0.51 5.65 -15.86
CA GLU A 121 0.84 6.17 -15.60
C GLU A 121 0.82 7.56 -14.92
N ARG A 122 -0.30 8.29 -15.01
CA ARG A 122 -0.48 9.65 -14.46
C ARG A 122 -1.41 9.72 -13.24
N TYR A 123 -1.71 8.60 -12.59
CA TYR A 123 -2.62 8.52 -11.43
C TYR A 123 -2.34 9.59 -10.34
N LEU A 124 -1.08 9.86 -10.00
CA LEU A 124 -0.74 10.91 -9.03
C LEU A 124 -1.13 12.33 -9.49
N SER A 125 -1.05 12.60 -10.81
CA SER A 125 -1.52 13.88 -11.37
C SER A 125 -3.04 14.01 -11.25
N GLU A 126 -3.77 12.94 -11.57
CA GLU A 126 -5.24 12.91 -11.48
C GLU A 126 -5.72 13.08 -10.03
N ILE A 127 -5.04 12.48 -9.06
CA ILE A 127 -5.34 12.65 -7.62
C ILE A 127 -5.09 14.10 -7.20
N ALA A 128 -3.96 14.69 -7.63
CA ALA A 128 -3.66 16.08 -7.33
C ALA A 128 -4.69 17.04 -7.96
N GLU A 129 -5.15 16.76 -9.18
CA GLU A 129 -6.24 17.50 -9.84
C GLU A 129 -7.56 17.33 -9.08
N SER A 130 -7.89 16.12 -8.62
CA SER A 130 -9.11 15.85 -7.84
C SER A 130 -9.14 16.66 -6.53
N VAL A 131 -8.03 16.71 -5.79
CA VAL A 131 -7.93 17.50 -4.55
C VAL A 131 -8.05 19.01 -4.83
N ARG A 132 -7.39 19.51 -5.88
CA ARG A 132 -7.53 20.92 -6.29
C ARG A 132 -8.95 21.25 -6.73
N GLY A 133 -9.59 20.36 -7.48
CA GLY A 133 -10.99 20.46 -7.88
C GLY A 133 -11.92 20.55 -6.68
N TYR A 134 -11.72 19.70 -5.67
CA TYR A 134 -12.48 19.73 -4.42
C TYR A 134 -12.40 21.10 -3.72
N HIS A 135 -11.20 21.67 -3.61
CA HIS A 135 -11.02 23.01 -3.01
C HIS A 135 -11.62 24.13 -3.86
N ALA A 136 -11.53 24.05 -5.19
CA ALA A 136 -12.15 25.02 -6.10
C ALA A 136 -13.68 25.00 -5.97
N THR A 137 -14.31 23.82 -6.02
CA THR A 137 -15.75 23.65 -5.79
C THR A 137 -16.14 24.13 -4.39
N THR A 138 -15.30 23.89 -3.38
CA THR A 138 -15.56 24.40 -2.02
C THR A 138 -15.59 25.92 -2.01
N ALA A 139 -14.62 26.60 -2.63
CA ALA A 139 -14.57 28.06 -2.69
C ALA A 139 -15.77 28.67 -3.43
N GLU A 140 -16.22 28.04 -4.52
CA GLU A 140 -17.43 28.43 -5.24
C GLU A 140 -18.69 28.30 -4.36
N GLN A 141 -18.87 27.14 -3.73
CA GLN A 141 -20.05 26.85 -2.91
C GLN A 141 -20.10 27.73 -1.64
N VAL A 142 -18.96 28.14 -1.10
CA VAL A 142 -18.89 29.15 -0.03
C VAL A 142 -19.50 30.48 -0.48
N GLY A 143 -19.19 30.93 -1.70
CA GLY A 143 -19.76 32.15 -2.28
C GLY A 143 -21.27 32.06 -2.47
N ILE A 144 -21.74 30.91 -2.98
CA ILE A 144 -23.16 30.62 -3.22
C ILE A 144 -23.93 30.57 -1.90
N ALA A 145 -23.44 29.84 -0.89
CA ALA A 145 -24.09 29.74 0.43
C ALA A 145 -24.20 31.09 1.13
N ARG A 146 -23.15 31.92 1.09
CA ARG A 146 -23.21 33.28 1.63
C ARG A 146 -24.22 34.16 0.90
N ARG A 147 -24.23 34.11 -0.43
CA ARG A 147 -25.20 34.86 -1.24
C ARG A 147 -26.63 34.41 -0.95
N ARG A 148 -26.86 33.10 -0.82
CA ARG A 148 -28.14 32.50 -0.43
C ARG A 148 -28.62 33.06 0.91
N GLN A 149 -27.76 33.04 1.93
CA GLN A 149 -28.08 33.57 3.26
C GLN A 149 -28.46 35.05 3.22
N HIS A 150 -27.67 35.86 2.48
CA HIS A 150 -27.95 37.28 2.31
C HIS A 150 -29.28 37.53 1.59
N LEU A 151 -29.55 36.84 0.49
CA LEU A 151 -30.80 36.96 -0.26
C LEU A 151 -32.02 36.51 0.55
N SER A 152 -31.89 35.42 1.33
CA SER A 152 -32.93 34.96 2.26
C SER A 152 -33.23 36.00 3.34
N THR A 153 -32.19 36.62 3.89
CA THR A 153 -32.33 37.72 4.85
C THR A 153 -33.06 38.92 4.23
N VAL A 154 -32.66 39.35 3.04
CA VAL A 154 -33.31 40.46 2.33
C VAL A 154 -34.76 40.11 1.97
N HIS A 155 -35.03 38.89 1.50
CA HIS A 155 -36.38 38.45 1.15
C HIS A 155 -37.30 38.46 2.38
N THR A 156 -36.79 38.10 3.56
CA THR A 156 -37.53 38.20 4.82
C THR A 156 -37.87 39.66 5.17
N LEU A 157 -36.97 40.60 4.90
CA LEU A 157 -37.17 42.03 5.17
C LEU A 157 -38.05 42.73 4.11
N LEU A 158 -37.99 42.27 2.86
CA LEU A 158 -38.67 42.83 1.69
C LEU A 158 -39.42 41.73 0.91
N PRO A 159 -40.47 41.12 1.48
CA PRO A 159 -41.14 39.96 0.89
C PRO A 159 -41.91 40.29 -0.40
N ALA A 160 -42.27 41.56 -0.61
CA ALA A 160 -42.98 42.01 -1.81
C ALA A 160 -42.06 42.22 -3.03
N GLU A 161 -40.73 42.14 -2.86
CA GLU A 161 -39.77 42.42 -3.93
C GLU A 161 -39.47 41.15 -4.73
N ALA A 162 -40.17 40.98 -5.86
CA ALA A 162 -40.08 39.80 -6.71
C ALA A 162 -38.65 39.51 -7.22
N ALA A 163 -37.86 40.56 -7.50
CA ALA A 163 -36.49 40.42 -7.97
C ALA A 163 -35.59 39.70 -6.94
N VAL A 164 -35.84 39.87 -5.65
CA VAL A 164 -35.08 39.18 -4.58
C VAL A 164 -35.47 37.71 -4.52
N ALA A 165 -36.76 37.40 -4.67
CA ALA A 165 -37.24 36.02 -4.71
C ALA A 165 -36.67 35.25 -5.90
N GLU A 166 -36.66 35.86 -7.10
CA GLU A 166 -36.08 35.26 -8.30
C GLU A 166 -34.56 35.00 -8.16
N LEU A 167 -33.82 35.94 -7.57
CA LEU A 167 -32.39 35.76 -7.30
C LEU A 167 -32.13 34.68 -6.25
N LEU A 168 -32.99 34.57 -5.25
CA LEU A 168 -32.91 33.52 -4.22
C LEU A 168 -33.15 32.15 -4.84
N ASP A 169 -34.22 31.95 -5.60
CA ASP A 169 -34.52 30.70 -6.30
C ASP A 169 -33.39 30.28 -7.24
N LYS A 170 -32.84 31.23 -8.01
CA LYS A 170 -31.68 30.96 -8.85
C LYS A 170 -30.47 30.51 -8.03
N THR A 171 -30.19 31.20 -6.91
CA THR A 171 -29.06 30.86 -6.04
C THR A 171 -29.25 29.50 -5.37
N GLU A 172 -30.48 29.15 -4.99
CA GLU A 172 -30.83 27.82 -4.48
C GLU A 172 -30.52 26.73 -5.51
N GLY A 173 -30.80 26.97 -6.78
CA GLY A 173 -30.46 26.05 -7.88
C GLY A 173 -28.95 25.85 -8.13
N GLU A 174 -28.12 26.83 -7.74
CA GLU A 174 -26.65 26.76 -7.88
C GLU A 174 -25.97 26.02 -6.70
N LEU A 175 -26.67 25.88 -5.56
CA LEU A 175 -26.15 25.17 -4.39
C LEU A 175 -26.14 23.66 -4.66
N ALA A 176 -24.96 23.05 -4.52
CA ALA A 176 -24.80 21.60 -4.70
C ALA A 176 -25.61 20.83 -3.64
N GLY A 177 -26.15 19.67 -4.02
CA GLY A 177 -27.05 18.88 -3.16
C GLY A 177 -26.39 18.44 -1.85
N ASP A 178 -25.15 17.97 -1.92
CA ASP A 178 -24.35 17.58 -0.75
C ASP A 178 -24.07 18.77 0.20
N VAL A 179 -23.87 19.97 -0.35
CA VAL A 179 -23.69 21.19 0.44
C VAL A 179 -25.00 21.61 1.11
N ARG A 180 -26.13 21.48 0.42
CA ARG A 180 -27.45 21.72 1.01
C ARG A 180 -27.70 20.77 2.18
N ASP A 181 -27.45 19.47 1.99
CA ASP A 181 -27.61 18.46 3.04
C ASP A 181 -26.73 18.75 4.27
N LEU A 182 -25.49 19.22 4.06
CA LEU A 182 -24.60 19.64 5.14
C LEU A 182 -25.15 20.84 5.93
N LEU A 183 -25.70 21.84 5.25
CA LEU A 183 -26.30 23.02 5.90
C LEU A 183 -27.59 22.65 6.65
N ASP A 184 -28.46 21.86 6.03
CA ASP A 184 -29.75 21.46 6.60
C ASP A 184 -29.59 20.54 7.81
N SER A 185 -28.55 19.68 7.82
CA SER A 185 -28.24 18.79 8.95
C SER A 185 -27.41 19.44 10.07
N TRP A 186 -26.82 20.62 9.82
CA TRP A 186 -25.96 21.27 10.79
C TRP A 186 -26.65 21.62 12.12
N PRO A 187 -27.87 22.18 12.16
CA PRO A 187 -28.54 22.49 13.42
C PRO A 187 -28.71 21.26 14.31
N ALA A 188 -29.13 20.13 13.73
CA ALA A 188 -29.29 18.87 14.46
C ALA A 188 -27.94 18.33 14.95
N THR A 189 -26.90 18.40 14.12
CA THR A 189 -25.54 18.02 14.49
C THR A 189 -25.02 18.85 15.66
N ARG A 190 -25.17 20.18 15.58
CA ARG A 190 -24.77 21.10 16.63
C ARG A 190 -25.47 20.81 17.95
N ASP A 191 -26.78 20.57 17.91
CA ASP A 191 -27.56 20.28 19.11
C ASP A 191 -27.16 18.94 19.74
N ALA A 192 -26.86 17.91 18.91
CA ALA A 192 -26.31 16.65 19.38
C ALA A 192 -24.96 16.83 20.12
N TYR A 193 -24.07 17.68 19.60
CA TYR A 193 -22.78 17.97 20.23
C TYR A 193 -22.84 18.94 21.42
N ARG A 194 -23.99 19.61 21.65
CA ARG A 194 -24.24 20.43 22.86
C ARG A 194 -24.83 19.61 24.02
N GLY A 195 -25.25 18.37 23.76
CA GLY A 195 -25.73 17.45 24.79
C GLY A 195 -24.63 16.96 25.75
N ASP A 196 -25.03 16.16 26.74
CA ASP A 196 -24.08 15.58 27.71
C ASP A 196 -23.28 14.42 27.13
N GLU A 197 -23.86 13.66 26.19
CA GLU A 197 -23.28 12.48 25.57
C GLU A 197 -23.49 12.47 24.05
N LEU A 198 -22.52 11.90 23.32
CA LEU A 198 -22.65 11.55 21.92
C LEU A 198 -23.02 10.07 21.81
N VAL A 199 -24.11 9.79 21.09
CA VAL A 199 -24.55 8.43 20.78
C VAL A 199 -24.25 8.15 19.32
N TYR A 200 -23.45 7.13 19.04
CA TYR A 200 -23.15 6.69 17.67
C TYR A 200 -23.07 5.17 17.60
N HIS A 201 -23.28 4.62 16.42
CA HIS A 201 -23.31 3.18 16.19
C HIS A 201 -22.01 2.72 15.51
N VAL A 202 -21.44 1.62 16.01
CA VAL A 202 -20.32 0.93 15.37
C VAL A 202 -20.73 -0.51 15.13
N ARG A 203 -21.00 -0.83 13.85
CA ARG A 203 -21.70 -2.09 13.47
C ARG A 203 -23.01 -2.16 14.27
N ASP A 204 -23.29 -3.27 14.94
CA ASP A 204 -24.52 -3.48 15.71
C ASP A 204 -24.46 -3.00 17.17
N LYS A 205 -23.47 -2.15 17.52
CA LYS A 205 -23.26 -1.66 18.88
C LYS A 205 -23.49 -0.16 19.00
N GLU A 206 -24.39 0.22 19.89
CA GLU A 206 -24.54 1.61 20.34
C GLU A 206 -23.39 1.96 21.29
N ILE A 207 -22.70 3.07 21.01
CA ILE A 207 -21.65 3.62 21.85
C ILE A 207 -22.11 4.98 22.34
N ARG A 208 -22.13 5.14 23.67
CA ARG A 208 -22.38 6.40 24.34
C ARG A 208 -21.07 6.93 24.91
N THR A 209 -20.78 8.21 24.69
CA THR A 209 -19.56 8.81 25.22
C THR A 209 -19.84 10.23 25.71
N PRO A 210 -19.39 10.60 26.92
CA PRO A 210 -19.54 11.96 27.43
C PRO A 210 -18.89 12.98 26.51
N LEU A 211 -19.60 14.05 26.19
CA LEU A 211 -19.13 15.15 25.34
C LEU A 211 -18.36 16.23 26.09
N THR A 212 -18.39 16.19 27.42
CA THR A 212 -17.68 17.14 28.28
C THR A 212 -16.78 16.42 29.28
N ARG A 213 -15.79 17.15 29.78
CA ARG A 213 -14.99 16.76 30.95
C ARG A 213 -15.02 17.92 31.93
N GLU A 214 -15.40 17.63 33.17
CA GLU A 214 -15.33 18.60 34.25
C GLU A 214 -13.89 18.74 34.75
N THR A 215 -13.46 19.98 34.94
CA THR A 215 -12.15 20.33 35.52
C THR A 215 -12.22 20.38 37.04
N LEU A 216 -11.07 20.42 37.71
CA LEU A 216 -11.02 20.60 39.17
C LEU A 216 -11.71 21.87 39.67
N SER A 217 -11.86 22.88 38.81
CA SER A 217 -12.54 24.15 39.12
C SER A 217 -14.04 24.14 38.79
N GLY A 218 -14.62 22.99 38.41
CA GLY A 218 -16.04 22.85 38.05
C GLY A 218 -16.40 23.31 36.64
N SER A 219 -15.44 23.77 35.83
CA SER A 219 -15.71 24.14 34.43
C SER A 219 -15.89 22.90 33.57
N ARG A 220 -16.97 22.86 32.78
CA ARG A 220 -17.25 21.81 31.79
C ARG A 220 -16.55 22.13 30.47
N VAL A 221 -15.51 21.37 30.14
CA VAL A 221 -14.75 21.54 28.89
C VAL A 221 -15.30 20.58 27.82
N PRO A 222 -15.75 21.07 26.65
CA PRO A 222 -16.21 20.20 25.57
C PRO A 222 -15.03 19.41 24.99
N ARG A 223 -15.28 18.14 24.63
CA ARG A 223 -14.30 17.29 23.96
C ARG A 223 -14.09 17.67 22.49
N VAL A 224 -15.12 18.24 21.87
CA VAL A 224 -15.11 18.76 20.50
C VAL A 224 -15.71 20.16 20.55
N ALA A 225 -14.93 21.16 20.13
CA ALA A 225 -15.40 22.55 20.04
C ALA A 225 -16.03 22.78 18.66
N LEU A 226 -17.23 23.37 18.64
CA LEU A 226 -17.94 23.70 17.40
C LEU A 226 -17.60 25.12 16.93
N PRO A 227 -17.65 25.40 15.62
CA PRO A 227 -17.61 26.77 15.11
C PRO A 227 -18.78 27.59 15.67
N ARG A 228 -18.61 28.91 15.71
CA ARG A 228 -19.69 29.82 16.10
C ARG A 228 -20.69 29.96 14.97
N ASP A 229 -21.96 30.11 15.34
CA ASP A 229 -23.03 30.41 14.41
C ASP A 229 -22.80 31.80 13.77
N GLY A 230 -23.22 31.98 12.51
CA GLY A 230 -23.02 33.24 11.79
C GLY A 230 -23.25 33.09 10.29
N ASP A 231 -22.17 33.08 9.52
CA ASP A 231 -22.18 33.05 8.06
C ASP A 231 -22.20 31.62 7.50
N ASP A 232 -23.21 31.32 6.69
CA ASP A 232 -23.36 30.00 6.03
C ASP A 232 -22.17 29.71 5.10
N GLY A 233 -21.56 30.73 4.51
CA GLY A 233 -20.35 30.56 3.70
C GLY A 233 -19.18 30.00 4.51
N GLU A 234 -18.88 30.56 5.67
CA GLU A 234 -17.81 30.03 6.54
C GLU A 234 -18.17 28.68 7.15
N LEU A 235 -19.46 28.40 7.39
CA LEU A 235 -19.91 27.08 7.80
C LEU A 235 -19.63 26.03 6.71
N VAL A 236 -19.98 26.31 5.45
CA VAL A 236 -19.66 25.42 4.31
C VAL A 236 -18.16 25.19 4.21
N ARG A 237 -17.34 26.25 4.35
CA ARG A 237 -15.88 26.13 4.33
C ARG A 237 -15.39 25.14 5.39
N PHE A 238 -15.87 25.30 6.62
CA PHE A 238 -15.52 24.43 7.73
C PHE A 238 -15.97 22.98 7.48
N LEU A 239 -17.25 22.76 7.18
CA LEU A 239 -17.82 21.42 6.99
C LEU A 239 -17.18 20.65 5.84
N ARG A 240 -16.69 21.35 4.80
CA ARG A 240 -16.02 20.72 3.66
C ARG A 240 -14.52 20.57 3.84
N SER A 241 -13.84 21.45 4.57
CA SER A 241 -12.37 21.43 4.66
C SER A 241 -11.86 20.75 5.92
N GLU A 242 -12.55 20.95 7.05
CA GLU A 242 -12.05 20.66 8.39
C GLU A 242 -13.17 20.18 9.32
N ASN A 243 -14.10 19.38 8.79
CA ASN A 243 -15.27 18.90 9.50
C ASN A 243 -14.95 18.26 10.87
N LEU A 244 -16.00 18.04 11.66
CA LEU A 244 -15.91 17.37 12.95
C LEU A 244 -15.20 16.01 12.83
N PRO A 245 -14.47 15.55 13.87
CA PRO A 245 -13.88 14.22 13.88
C PRO A 245 -14.93 13.16 13.54
N GLY A 246 -14.55 12.15 12.76
CA GLY A 246 -15.46 11.10 12.29
C GLY A 246 -16.38 11.51 11.14
N ALA A 247 -16.28 12.73 10.62
CA ALA A 247 -16.99 13.18 9.43
C ALA A 247 -16.01 13.56 8.31
N PHE A 248 -16.38 13.33 7.05
CA PHE A 248 -15.57 13.67 5.88
C PHE A 248 -15.28 15.19 5.84
N PRO A 249 -14.04 15.62 5.51
CA PRO A 249 -12.90 14.85 5.01
C PRO A 249 -11.97 14.27 6.09
N TYR A 250 -12.45 14.12 7.32
CA TYR A 250 -11.75 13.49 8.46
C TYR A 250 -10.48 14.21 8.91
N THR A 251 -10.33 15.50 8.58
CA THR A 251 -9.16 16.31 8.95
C THR A 251 -8.88 16.31 10.44
N ALA A 252 -9.92 16.36 11.28
CA ALA A 252 -9.82 16.33 12.73
C ALA A 252 -9.74 14.92 13.34
N GLY A 253 -9.77 13.87 12.52
CA GLY A 253 -9.66 12.47 12.91
C GLY A 253 -10.73 11.57 12.28
N VAL A 254 -10.41 10.30 12.10
CA VAL A 254 -11.30 9.29 11.47
C VAL A 254 -12.40 8.75 12.40
N PHE A 255 -12.32 9.05 13.70
CA PHE A 255 -13.31 8.64 14.70
C PHE A 255 -13.97 9.85 15.35
N PRO A 256 -15.27 9.80 15.71
CA PRO A 256 -15.96 10.91 16.36
C PRO A 256 -15.31 11.36 17.67
N LEU A 257 -14.83 10.39 18.45
CA LEU A 257 -14.16 10.63 19.72
C LEU A 257 -13.00 9.64 19.89
N LYS A 258 -11.99 10.03 20.68
CA LYS A 258 -10.90 9.12 21.08
C LYS A 258 -11.46 7.97 21.92
N ARG A 259 -10.93 6.75 21.73
CA ARG A 259 -11.33 5.58 22.53
C ARG A 259 -11.07 5.81 24.02
N THR A 260 -12.02 5.39 24.84
CA THR A 260 -11.88 5.29 26.30
C THR A 260 -11.34 3.90 26.66
N GLY A 261 -10.29 3.83 27.48
CA GLY A 261 -9.76 2.56 28.00
C GLY A 261 -8.71 1.86 27.13
N GLU A 262 -8.44 2.33 25.91
CA GLU A 262 -7.36 1.83 25.07
C GLU A 262 -6.42 2.99 24.70
N ALA A 263 -5.32 3.13 25.45
CA ALA A 263 -4.30 4.11 25.12
C ALA A 263 -3.66 3.75 23.76
N PRO A 264 -3.30 4.74 22.92
CA PRO A 264 -2.71 4.47 21.62
C PRO A 264 -1.28 3.93 21.71
N ALA A 265 -0.68 3.94 22.90
CA ALA A 265 0.67 3.46 23.14
C ALA A 265 0.82 2.02 22.63
N ARG A 266 1.83 1.81 21.78
CA ARG A 266 2.23 0.51 21.28
C ARG A 266 3.71 0.34 21.62
N MET A 267 4.02 -0.72 22.38
CA MET A 267 5.34 -0.88 22.97
C MET A 267 6.27 -1.62 22.00
N PHE A 268 7.27 -0.90 21.47
CA PHE A 268 8.29 -1.44 20.58
C PHE A 268 9.34 -2.23 21.36
N ALA A 269 9.50 -3.51 21.05
CA ALA A 269 10.47 -4.38 21.70
C ALA A 269 10.98 -5.49 20.76
N GLY A 270 12.22 -5.90 21.01
CA GLY A 270 12.93 -6.96 20.30
C GLY A 270 14.39 -6.94 20.71
N GLU A 271 14.84 -7.97 21.43
CA GLU A 271 16.24 -8.14 21.80
C GLU A 271 16.55 -9.60 22.12
N GLY A 272 17.66 -10.11 21.58
CA GLY A 272 18.10 -11.48 21.82
C GLY A 272 17.20 -12.52 21.16
N ASP A 273 16.87 -13.57 21.90
CA ASP A 273 16.02 -14.66 21.47
C ASP A 273 14.52 -14.38 21.71
N ALA A 274 13.67 -15.29 21.21
CA ALA A 274 12.24 -15.26 21.40
C ALA A 274 11.85 -15.18 22.89
N PHE A 275 12.49 -15.97 23.75
CA PHE A 275 12.23 -16.02 25.19
C PHE A 275 12.46 -14.67 25.88
N ARG A 276 13.59 -13.99 25.59
CA ARG A 276 13.90 -12.70 26.19
C ARG A 276 12.93 -11.62 25.74
N THR A 277 12.59 -11.60 24.45
CA THR A 277 11.62 -10.64 23.92
C THR A 277 10.22 -10.91 24.46
N ASN A 278 9.81 -12.17 24.60
CA ASN A 278 8.55 -12.54 25.25
C ASN A 278 8.46 -12.03 26.69
N ARG A 279 9.50 -12.24 27.51
CA ARG A 279 9.57 -11.68 28.88
C ARG A 279 9.42 -10.16 28.88
N ARG A 280 10.03 -9.48 27.90
CA ARG A 280 9.89 -8.03 27.74
C ARG A 280 8.46 -7.64 27.38
N PHE A 281 7.80 -8.35 26.48
CA PHE A 281 6.40 -8.07 26.15
C PHE A 281 5.50 -8.20 27.38
N HIS A 282 5.65 -9.25 28.19
CA HIS A 282 4.86 -9.43 29.42
C HIS A 282 5.06 -8.27 30.40
N LEU A 283 6.32 -7.87 30.61
CA LEU A 283 6.67 -6.72 31.44
C LEU A 283 5.99 -5.43 30.93
N LEU A 284 6.09 -5.14 29.63
CA LEU A 284 5.55 -3.91 29.04
C LEU A 284 4.01 -3.90 29.00
N SER A 285 3.35 -5.07 28.90
CA SER A 285 1.89 -5.19 28.89
C SER A 285 1.25 -5.26 30.29
N THR A 286 2.05 -5.38 31.35
CA THR A 286 1.53 -5.59 32.71
C THR A 286 0.60 -4.45 33.13
N GLY A 287 -0.58 -4.80 33.65
CA GLY A 287 -1.56 -3.85 34.17
C GLY A 287 -2.32 -3.04 33.10
N GLN A 288 -2.08 -3.31 31.81
CA GLN A 288 -2.80 -2.65 30.73
C GLN A 288 -4.06 -3.44 30.34
N PRO A 289 -5.22 -2.79 30.14
CA PRO A 289 -6.45 -3.46 29.74
C PRO A 289 -6.42 -3.97 28.29
N ALA A 290 -5.48 -3.49 27.47
CA ALA A 290 -5.28 -3.91 26.09
C ALA A 290 -3.79 -4.21 25.84
N THR A 291 -3.53 -5.31 25.13
CA THR A 291 -2.18 -5.79 24.82
C THR A 291 -1.82 -5.37 23.40
N ARG A 292 -0.99 -4.34 23.26
CA ARG A 292 -0.57 -3.80 21.95
C ARG A 292 0.93 -3.94 21.77
N LEU A 293 1.34 -5.08 21.19
CA LEU A 293 2.74 -5.43 21.00
C LEU A 293 3.29 -4.83 19.70
N SER A 294 4.56 -4.44 19.68
CA SER A 294 5.28 -4.10 18.45
C SER A 294 6.64 -4.79 18.44
N THR A 295 6.82 -5.68 17.47
CA THR A 295 7.99 -6.54 17.35
C THR A 295 9.03 -5.93 16.42
N ALA A 296 10.27 -5.91 16.89
CA ALA A 296 11.47 -5.54 16.13
C ALA A 296 12.33 -6.78 15.90
N PHE A 297 12.60 -7.14 14.65
CA PHE A 297 13.43 -8.29 14.32
C PHE A 297 14.90 -7.89 14.15
N ASP A 298 15.81 -8.82 14.42
CA ASP A 298 17.23 -8.60 14.22
C ASP A 298 17.59 -8.52 12.72
N SER A 299 18.78 -8.02 12.41
CA SER A 299 19.18 -7.86 10.99
C SER A 299 19.25 -9.18 10.21
N VAL A 300 19.46 -10.31 10.87
CA VAL A 300 19.53 -11.63 10.22
C VAL A 300 18.14 -12.05 9.74
N THR A 301 17.14 -11.95 10.63
CA THR A 301 15.72 -12.18 10.31
C THR A 301 15.18 -11.16 9.30
N LEU A 302 15.54 -9.87 9.43
CA LEU A 302 15.09 -8.82 8.51
C LEU A 302 15.50 -9.10 7.05
N TYR A 303 16.59 -9.82 6.84
CA TYR A 303 17.10 -10.22 5.51
C TYR A 303 16.73 -11.66 5.11
N GLY A 304 15.85 -12.32 5.87
CA GLY A 304 15.37 -13.66 5.56
C GLY A 304 16.46 -14.72 5.60
N ARG A 305 17.40 -14.59 6.55
CA ARG A 305 18.50 -15.54 6.76
C ARG A 305 18.31 -16.28 8.07
N ASP A 306 18.81 -17.51 8.10
CA ASP A 306 18.94 -18.26 9.33
C ASP A 306 20.21 -17.82 10.09
N PRO A 307 20.23 -17.92 11.43
CA PRO A 307 21.43 -17.72 12.22
C PRO A 307 22.50 -18.76 11.86
N ASP A 308 23.75 -18.34 11.79
CA ASP A 308 24.89 -19.17 11.39
C ASP A 308 26.11 -18.85 12.26
N GLN A 309 27.04 -19.80 12.39
CA GLN A 309 28.34 -19.61 13.05
C GLN A 309 29.29 -18.71 12.25
N ARG A 310 29.00 -18.50 10.95
CA ARG A 310 29.79 -17.62 10.09
C ARG A 310 29.86 -16.21 10.72
N PRO A 311 31.06 -15.63 10.92
CA PRO A 311 31.21 -14.40 11.71
C PRO A 311 30.43 -13.18 11.21
N ASP A 312 30.16 -13.10 9.90
CA ASP A 312 29.34 -12.05 9.30
C ASP A 312 27.86 -12.10 9.71
N ILE A 313 27.38 -13.29 10.11
CA ILE A 313 26.02 -13.53 10.60
C ILE A 313 26.03 -13.58 12.13
N TYR A 314 26.88 -14.42 12.73
CA TYR A 314 26.87 -14.73 14.17
C TYR A 314 26.88 -13.48 15.05
N GLY A 315 27.74 -12.50 14.72
CA GLY A 315 27.86 -11.27 15.51
C GLY A 315 26.63 -10.34 15.44
N LYS A 316 25.66 -10.64 14.58
CA LYS A 316 24.43 -9.85 14.38
C LYS A 316 23.19 -10.53 14.96
N VAL A 317 23.24 -11.83 15.24
CA VAL A 317 22.10 -12.63 15.71
C VAL A 317 21.59 -12.07 17.04
N GLY A 318 20.30 -11.73 17.10
CA GLY A 318 19.63 -11.18 18.29
C GLY A 318 20.06 -9.77 18.68
N THR A 319 20.83 -9.08 17.83
CA THR A 319 21.22 -7.69 18.04
C THR A 319 20.23 -6.74 17.36
N SER A 320 19.90 -5.63 18.03
CA SER A 320 18.95 -4.62 17.52
C SER A 320 17.54 -5.13 17.21
N GLY A 321 17.21 -6.34 17.67
CA GLY A 321 15.93 -6.99 17.44
C GLY A 321 15.94 -8.43 17.93
N VAL A 322 14.80 -9.11 17.83
CA VAL A 322 14.66 -10.53 18.14
C VAL A 322 15.06 -11.40 16.95
N SER A 323 15.82 -12.47 17.20
CA SER A 323 16.15 -13.48 16.18
C SER A 323 15.02 -14.51 16.09
N ILE A 324 14.36 -14.60 14.93
CA ILE A 324 13.27 -15.56 14.66
C ILE A 324 13.58 -16.25 13.33
N ALA A 325 13.93 -17.54 13.37
CA ALA A 325 14.26 -18.31 12.17
C ALA A 325 13.20 -19.37 11.86
N THR A 326 12.50 -19.85 12.89
CA THR A 326 11.54 -20.96 12.77
C THR A 326 10.15 -20.59 13.30
N LEU A 327 9.17 -21.43 12.98
CA LEU A 327 7.83 -21.33 13.56
C LEU A 327 7.86 -21.51 15.09
N ASP A 328 8.75 -22.36 15.61
CA ASP A 328 8.84 -22.59 17.06
C ASP A 328 9.36 -21.35 17.80
N ASP A 329 10.29 -20.60 17.21
CA ASP A 329 10.71 -19.31 17.75
C ASP A 329 9.55 -18.31 17.78
N MET A 330 8.72 -18.29 16.73
CA MET A 330 7.53 -17.43 16.65
C MET A 330 6.48 -17.80 17.71
N ARG A 331 6.29 -19.10 17.95
CA ARG A 331 5.40 -19.61 19.02
C ARG A 331 5.88 -19.14 20.39
N GLU A 332 7.18 -19.28 20.66
CA GLU A 332 7.77 -18.82 21.93
C GLU A 332 7.66 -17.30 22.09
N LEU A 333 7.90 -16.53 21.02
CA LEU A 333 7.86 -15.07 21.04
C LEU A 333 6.53 -14.53 21.59
N TYR A 334 5.42 -15.18 21.23
CA TYR A 334 4.07 -14.76 21.65
C TYR A 334 3.42 -15.71 22.67
N ALA A 335 4.19 -16.59 23.29
CA ALA A 335 3.70 -17.46 24.35
C ALA A 335 3.05 -16.66 25.50
N GLY A 336 1.87 -17.09 25.93
CA GLY A 336 1.08 -16.43 26.99
C GLY A 336 0.24 -15.24 26.51
N PHE A 337 0.28 -14.87 25.23
CA PHE A 337 -0.63 -13.87 24.64
C PHE A 337 -1.65 -14.56 23.74
N ASP A 338 -2.94 -14.45 24.06
CA ASP A 338 -4.01 -14.89 23.15
C ASP A 338 -4.09 -13.94 21.95
N LEU A 339 -3.62 -14.41 20.80
CA LEU A 339 -3.57 -13.64 19.56
C LEU A 339 -4.95 -13.42 18.92
N CYS A 340 -5.97 -14.17 19.35
CA CYS A 340 -7.36 -14.00 18.93
C CYS A 340 -8.18 -13.14 19.89
N ALA A 341 -7.62 -12.76 21.06
CA ALA A 341 -8.33 -11.93 22.00
C ALA A 341 -8.68 -10.56 21.40
N PRO A 342 -9.90 -10.04 21.62
CA PRO A 342 -10.34 -8.78 21.03
C PRO A 342 -9.55 -7.57 21.51
N ASN A 343 -8.83 -7.66 22.63
CA ASN A 343 -7.99 -6.60 23.18
C ASN A 343 -6.49 -6.82 22.93
N THR A 344 -6.10 -7.88 22.22
CA THR A 344 -4.71 -8.13 21.80
C THR A 344 -4.52 -7.71 20.35
N SER A 345 -3.42 -7.02 20.04
CA SER A 345 -2.99 -6.81 18.65
C SER A 345 -1.49 -6.73 18.53
N VAL A 346 -0.93 -7.41 17.54
CA VAL A 346 0.52 -7.48 17.31
C VAL A 346 0.90 -6.72 16.04
N SER A 347 1.90 -5.85 16.14
CA SER A 347 2.52 -5.21 14.98
C SER A 347 3.90 -5.80 14.77
N MET A 348 4.25 -6.16 13.54
CA MET A 348 5.53 -6.76 13.19
C MET A 348 6.25 -5.90 12.16
N THR A 349 7.41 -5.37 12.52
CA THR A 349 8.21 -4.48 11.66
C THR A 349 9.14 -5.31 10.78
N ILE A 350 8.61 -5.85 9.69
CA ILE A 350 9.31 -6.72 8.74
C ILE A 350 8.90 -6.34 7.31
N ASN A 351 9.85 -6.38 6.36
CA ASN A 351 9.60 -5.97 4.96
C ASN A 351 9.91 -7.10 3.97
N GLY A 352 11.19 -7.34 3.63
CA GLY A 352 11.60 -8.32 2.62
C GLY A 352 10.97 -9.71 2.81
N PRO A 353 11.21 -10.40 3.95
CA PRO A 353 10.62 -11.71 4.24
C PRO A 353 9.27 -11.61 4.95
N ALA A 354 8.55 -10.48 4.85
CA ALA A 354 7.25 -10.29 5.49
C ALA A 354 6.21 -11.38 5.16
N PRO A 355 6.10 -11.91 3.91
CA PRO A 355 5.18 -13.01 3.63
C PRO A 355 5.45 -14.26 4.48
N THR A 356 6.72 -14.61 4.65
CA THR A 356 7.16 -15.78 5.44
C THR A 356 6.89 -15.57 6.93
N ILE A 357 7.26 -14.40 7.47
CA ILE A 357 7.02 -14.08 8.89
C ILE A 357 5.52 -13.96 9.19
N LEU A 358 4.72 -13.43 8.27
CA LEU A 358 3.27 -13.40 8.37
C LEU A 358 2.70 -14.83 8.41
N ALA A 359 3.18 -15.73 7.55
CA ALA A 359 2.77 -17.13 7.57
C ALA A 359 3.12 -17.79 8.91
N MET A 360 4.31 -17.55 9.47
CA MET A 360 4.68 -18.04 10.80
C MET A 360 3.69 -17.52 11.86
N PHE A 361 3.43 -16.22 11.89
CA PHE A 361 2.51 -15.61 12.85
C PHE A 361 1.08 -16.17 12.77
N LEU A 362 0.54 -16.33 11.55
CA LEU A 362 -0.80 -16.86 11.37
C LEU A 362 -0.89 -18.34 11.80
N ASN A 363 0.15 -19.13 11.52
CA ASN A 363 0.22 -20.51 12.03
C ASN A 363 0.33 -20.53 13.56
N THR A 364 1.15 -19.67 14.17
CA THR A 364 1.20 -19.52 15.64
C THR A 364 -0.18 -19.20 16.23
N ALA A 365 -0.94 -18.28 15.62
CA ALA A 365 -2.29 -17.96 16.07
C ALA A 365 -3.27 -19.14 15.91
N ILE A 366 -3.15 -19.92 14.84
CA ILE A 366 -3.97 -21.12 14.61
C ILE A 366 -3.63 -22.19 15.65
N ASP A 367 -2.34 -22.47 15.84
CA ASP A 367 -1.84 -23.46 16.79
C ASP A 367 -2.31 -23.16 18.22
N GLN A 368 -2.26 -21.89 18.66
CA GLN A 368 -2.80 -21.49 19.96
C GLN A 368 -4.26 -21.92 20.17
N GLN A 369 -5.10 -21.79 19.13
CA GLN A 369 -6.52 -22.14 19.22
C GLN A 369 -6.75 -23.65 19.10
N VAL A 370 -5.87 -24.37 18.40
CA VAL A 370 -5.87 -25.83 18.35
C VAL A 370 -5.43 -26.41 19.70
N ASP A 371 -4.34 -25.91 20.27
CA ASP A 371 -3.81 -26.35 21.56
C ASP A 371 -4.80 -26.11 22.70
N ALA A 372 -5.56 -25.01 22.64
CA ALA A 372 -6.63 -24.70 23.59
C ALA A 372 -7.75 -25.77 23.63
N LEU A 373 -7.87 -26.63 22.61
CA LEU A 373 -8.80 -27.76 22.61
C LEU A 373 -8.37 -28.89 23.57
N GLY A 374 -7.07 -28.99 23.89
CA GLY A 374 -6.51 -30.03 24.77
C GLY A 374 -6.51 -31.45 24.18
N ARG A 375 -6.88 -31.61 22.90
CA ARG A 375 -6.84 -32.87 22.15
C ARG A 375 -6.62 -32.59 20.66
N THR A 376 -6.28 -33.63 19.90
CA THR A 376 -6.22 -33.53 18.43
C THR A 376 -7.61 -33.22 17.86
N PRO A 377 -7.77 -32.16 17.04
CA PRO A 377 -9.02 -31.87 16.36
C PRO A 377 -9.27 -32.86 15.21
N THR A 378 -10.53 -33.06 14.84
CA THR A 378 -10.85 -33.66 13.54
C THR A 378 -10.54 -32.68 12.40
N ASP A 379 -10.51 -33.16 11.15
CA ASP A 379 -10.27 -32.29 9.98
C ASP A 379 -11.31 -31.16 9.85
N GLU A 380 -12.57 -31.45 10.19
CA GLU A 380 -13.66 -30.48 10.19
C GLU A 380 -13.46 -29.43 11.30
N GLU A 381 -13.12 -29.86 12.52
CA GLU A 381 -12.83 -28.97 13.64
C GLU A 381 -11.63 -28.07 13.34
N TYR A 382 -10.56 -28.63 12.79
CA TYR A 382 -9.37 -27.86 12.40
C TYR A 382 -9.72 -26.79 11.36
N THR A 383 -10.51 -27.15 10.33
CA THR A 383 -10.96 -26.22 9.30
C THR A 383 -11.77 -25.06 9.90
N GLN A 384 -12.67 -25.35 10.84
CA GLN A 384 -13.47 -24.34 11.53
C GLN A 384 -12.63 -23.45 12.45
N ILE A 385 -11.71 -24.04 13.22
CA ILE A 385 -10.76 -23.30 14.09
C ILE A 385 -9.92 -22.35 13.23
N ARG A 386 -9.31 -22.86 12.16
CA ARG A 386 -8.50 -22.06 11.24
C ARG A 386 -9.28 -20.90 10.65
N ALA A 387 -10.47 -21.13 10.12
CA ALA A 387 -11.31 -20.08 9.53
C ALA A 387 -11.71 -19.02 10.58
N ARG A 388 -12.08 -19.44 11.79
CA ARG A 388 -12.39 -18.52 12.89
C ARG A 388 -11.17 -17.68 13.27
N THR A 389 -10.02 -18.31 13.51
CA THR A 389 -8.77 -17.65 13.87
C THR A 389 -8.37 -16.58 12.85
N LEU A 390 -8.38 -16.92 11.57
CA LEU A 390 -8.04 -15.97 10.49
C LEU A 390 -8.99 -14.78 10.43
N SER A 391 -10.27 -14.97 10.74
CA SER A 391 -11.26 -13.89 10.78
C SER A 391 -11.18 -13.01 12.03
N THR A 392 -10.62 -13.53 13.14
CA THR A 392 -10.58 -12.83 14.44
C THR A 392 -9.23 -12.18 14.73
N VAL A 393 -8.12 -12.79 14.30
CA VAL A 393 -6.75 -12.35 14.60
C VAL A 393 -6.52 -10.87 14.26
N ARG A 394 -5.88 -10.14 15.18
CA ARG A 394 -5.67 -8.70 15.06
C ARG A 394 -4.19 -8.37 14.98
N GLY A 395 -3.80 -7.60 13.98
CA GLY A 395 -2.41 -7.17 13.88
C GLY A 395 -2.08 -6.38 12.64
N THR A 396 -0.79 -6.16 12.45
CA THR A 396 -0.23 -5.41 11.33
C THR A 396 1.12 -6.00 10.98
N VAL A 397 1.34 -6.26 9.69
CA VAL A 397 2.69 -6.47 9.16
C VAL A 397 3.09 -5.20 8.41
N GLN A 398 4.34 -4.75 8.55
CA GLN A 398 4.76 -3.50 7.92
C GLN A 398 4.78 -3.62 6.40
N ALA A 399 5.62 -4.50 5.86
CA ALA A 399 5.58 -5.00 4.49
C ALA A 399 5.44 -3.93 3.37
N ASP A 400 5.91 -2.71 3.62
CA ASP A 400 5.94 -1.66 2.61
C ASP A 400 7.28 -1.73 1.87
N ILE A 401 7.23 -2.31 0.66
CA ILE A 401 8.37 -2.57 -0.21
C ILE A 401 8.83 -1.28 -0.91
N LEU A 402 7.93 -0.34 -1.21
CA LEU A 402 8.28 0.89 -1.93
C LEU A 402 9.20 1.79 -1.09
N LYS A 403 8.99 1.85 0.23
CA LYS A 403 9.92 2.55 1.12
C LYS A 403 11.27 1.85 1.27
N GLU A 404 11.36 0.55 0.99
CA GLU A 404 12.63 -0.18 1.10
C GLU A 404 13.62 0.33 0.06
N ASP A 405 13.17 0.51 -1.17
CA ASP A 405 13.99 1.07 -2.24
C ASP A 405 14.28 2.56 -2.02
N GLN A 406 13.34 3.31 -1.43
CA GLN A 406 13.45 4.76 -1.29
C GLN A 406 14.21 5.23 -0.04
N GLY A 407 14.24 4.46 1.05
CA GLY A 407 14.77 4.95 2.34
C GLY A 407 15.38 3.91 3.27
N GLN A 408 14.86 2.68 3.34
CA GLN A 408 15.29 1.71 4.37
C GLN A 408 16.36 0.70 3.89
N ASN A 409 16.47 0.46 2.58
CA ASN A 409 17.45 -0.42 1.95
C ASN A 409 17.48 -1.87 2.49
N THR A 410 16.35 -2.45 2.91
CA THR A 410 16.27 -3.88 3.33
C THR A 410 15.48 -4.77 2.36
N CYS A 411 15.39 -4.37 1.08
CA CYS A 411 14.76 -5.20 0.06
C CYS A 411 15.68 -6.38 -0.33
N ILE A 412 15.16 -7.61 -0.23
CA ILE A 412 15.89 -8.85 -0.59
C ILE A 412 15.41 -9.49 -1.90
N PHE A 413 14.27 -9.01 -2.42
CA PHE A 413 13.68 -9.45 -3.68
C PHE A 413 13.63 -8.27 -4.65
N SER A 414 13.37 -8.53 -5.94
CA SER A 414 13.08 -7.43 -6.87
C SER A 414 11.76 -6.76 -6.48
N THR A 415 11.66 -5.45 -6.68
CA THR A 415 10.47 -4.65 -6.36
C THR A 415 9.21 -5.20 -7.02
N ASP A 416 9.30 -5.63 -8.28
CA ASP A 416 8.17 -6.25 -9.00
C ASP A 416 7.71 -7.56 -8.35
N PHE A 417 8.64 -8.45 -8.00
CA PHE A 417 8.29 -9.69 -7.31
C PHE A 417 7.64 -9.41 -5.95
N ALA A 418 8.24 -8.52 -5.17
CA ALA A 418 7.76 -8.19 -3.83
C ALA A 418 6.38 -7.52 -3.86
N LEU A 419 6.10 -6.63 -4.82
CA LEU A 419 4.76 -6.05 -5.02
C LEU A 419 3.72 -7.10 -5.46
N ARG A 420 4.11 -8.07 -6.30
CA ARG A 420 3.23 -9.19 -6.63
C ARG A 420 2.92 -10.04 -5.41
N CYS A 421 3.91 -10.38 -4.58
CA CYS A 421 3.68 -11.12 -3.35
C CYS A 421 2.77 -10.37 -2.37
N MET A 422 2.92 -9.04 -2.26
CA MET A 422 2.04 -8.22 -1.43
C MET A 422 0.60 -8.25 -1.92
N ALA A 423 0.41 -8.23 -3.23
CA ALA A 423 -0.90 -8.43 -3.82
C ALA A 423 -1.41 -9.87 -3.54
N ASP A 424 -0.61 -10.93 -3.72
CA ASP A 424 -1.04 -12.30 -3.40
C ASP A 424 -1.49 -12.45 -1.93
N ILE A 425 -0.82 -11.78 -0.99
CA ILE A 425 -1.25 -11.73 0.43
C ILE A 425 -2.63 -11.09 0.56
N GLN A 426 -2.85 -9.96 -0.11
CA GLN A 426 -4.11 -9.24 -0.04
C GLN A 426 -5.25 -10.04 -0.68
N GLU A 427 -5.00 -10.71 -1.80
CA GLU A 427 -5.93 -11.67 -2.44
C GLU A 427 -6.32 -12.78 -1.46
N TRP A 428 -5.31 -13.40 -0.86
CA TRP A 428 -5.49 -14.47 0.11
C TRP A 428 -6.24 -13.99 1.37
N PHE A 429 -6.01 -12.75 1.83
CA PHE A 429 -6.76 -12.14 2.94
C PHE A 429 -8.25 -12.01 2.59
N ILE A 430 -8.58 -11.61 1.36
CA ILE A 430 -9.97 -11.50 0.90
C ILE A 430 -10.62 -12.89 0.88
N ASP A 431 -9.99 -13.87 0.24
CA ASP A 431 -10.50 -15.23 0.10
C ASP A 431 -10.71 -15.92 1.46
N GLN A 432 -9.78 -15.71 2.39
CA GLN A 432 -9.84 -16.28 3.74
C GLN A 432 -10.59 -15.40 4.75
N ARG A 433 -11.15 -14.26 4.32
CA ARG A 433 -11.89 -13.29 5.15
C ARG A 433 -11.08 -12.76 6.35
N VAL A 434 -9.79 -12.52 6.16
CA VAL A 434 -8.90 -11.87 7.13
C VAL A 434 -9.19 -10.36 7.14
N ARG A 435 -10.10 -9.93 8.03
CA ARG A 435 -10.61 -8.54 8.06
C ARG A 435 -9.99 -7.67 9.15
N ASN A 436 -9.29 -8.29 10.10
CA ASN A 436 -8.80 -7.63 11.31
C ASN A 436 -7.27 -7.49 11.35
N PHE A 437 -6.59 -7.95 10.30
CA PHE A 437 -5.15 -7.86 10.13
C PHE A 437 -4.82 -6.94 8.96
N TYR A 438 -3.92 -5.98 9.17
CA TYR A 438 -3.45 -5.08 8.13
C TYR A 438 -2.28 -5.73 7.40
N SER A 439 -2.45 -6.00 6.10
CA SER A 439 -1.47 -6.65 5.23
C SER A 439 -0.29 -5.75 4.88
N VAL A 440 -0.45 -4.42 4.97
CA VAL A 440 0.60 -3.43 4.69
C VAL A 440 0.44 -2.22 5.61
N SER A 441 1.56 -1.66 6.04
CA SER A 441 1.67 -0.38 6.74
C SER A 441 2.56 0.55 5.94
N ILE A 442 1.92 1.34 5.07
CA ILE A 442 2.58 2.35 4.23
C ILE A 442 3.27 3.37 5.13
N SER A 443 4.60 3.49 5.03
CA SER A 443 5.38 4.19 6.05
C SER A 443 6.38 5.18 5.46
N GLY A 444 6.32 6.42 5.97
CA GLY A 444 7.29 7.47 5.68
C GLY A 444 8.40 7.61 6.72
N TYR A 445 8.34 6.87 7.83
CA TYR A 445 9.26 7.07 8.95
C TYR A 445 10.72 6.91 8.51
N HIS A 446 11.04 5.80 7.85
CA HIS A 446 12.39 5.50 7.38
C HIS A 446 12.87 6.46 6.28
N ILE A 447 11.95 6.96 5.43
CA ILE A 447 12.26 7.98 4.42
C ILE A 447 12.68 9.29 5.11
N ALA A 448 11.99 9.67 6.20
CA ALA A 448 12.35 10.84 6.98
C ALA A 448 13.66 10.67 7.74
N GLU A 449 13.87 9.52 8.40
CA GLU A 449 15.12 9.20 9.10
C GLU A 449 16.32 9.14 8.14
N ALA A 450 16.10 8.80 6.87
CA ALA A 450 17.12 8.89 5.81
C ALA A 450 17.46 10.34 5.39
N GLY A 451 16.74 11.34 5.91
CA GLY A 451 17.01 12.77 5.71
C GLY A 451 15.95 13.55 4.92
N ALA A 452 14.81 12.93 4.57
CA ALA A 452 13.75 13.63 3.87
C ALA A 452 13.04 14.65 4.77
N ASN A 453 12.74 15.84 4.23
CA ASN A 453 11.94 16.83 4.94
C ASN A 453 10.47 16.39 5.07
N PRO A 454 9.66 17.00 5.95
CA PRO A 454 8.28 16.58 6.21
C PRO A 454 7.37 16.58 4.97
N ILE A 455 7.59 17.51 4.01
CA ILE A 455 6.82 17.57 2.76
C ILE A 455 7.13 16.34 1.90
N SER A 456 8.41 16.02 1.74
CA SER A 456 8.88 14.89 0.94
C SER A 456 8.44 13.57 1.57
N GLN A 457 8.58 13.44 2.89
CA GLN A 457 8.07 12.30 3.66
C GLN A 457 6.58 12.07 3.38
N LEU A 458 5.75 13.10 3.57
CA LEU A 458 4.30 12.99 3.38
C LEU A 458 3.96 12.66 1.91
N ALA A 459 4.57 13.37 0.97
CA ALA A 459 4.31 13.18 -0.46
C ALA A 459 4.69 11.77 -0.95
N PHE A 460 5.88 11.28 -0.60
CA PHE A 460 6.32 9.95 -1.00
C PHE A 460 5.51 8.84 -0.32
N THR A 461 5.16 9.01 0.96
CA THR A 461 4.32 8.03 1.67
C THR A 461 2.93 7.92 1.04
N LEU A 462 2.29 9.05 0.75
CA LEU A 462 0.99 9.06 0.07
C LEU A 462 1.10 8.50 -1.35
N ALA A 463 2.15 8.86 -2.10
CA ALA A 463 2.38 8.33 -3.44
C ALA A 463 2.57 6.79 -3.44
N ASN A 464 3.34 6.26 -2.49
CA ASN A 464 3.48 4.82 -2.28
C ASN A 464 2.13 4.18 -1.96
N GLY A 465 1.34 4.80 -1.07
CA GLY A 465 0.00 4.32 -0.75
C GLY A 465 -0.92 4.25 -1.96
N PHE A 466 -0.97 5.31 -2.78
CA PHE A 466 -1.74 5.29 -4.03
C PHE A 466 -1.20 4.28 -5.04
N THR A 467 0.11 4.01 -5.06
CA THR A 467 0.70 2.96 -5.90
C THR A 467 0.14 1.58 -5.52
N TYR A 468 0.04 1.26 -4.21
CA TYR A 468 -0.59 0.01 -3.77
C TYR A 468 -2.07 -0.06 -4.17
N VAL A 469 -2.82 1.05 -4.07
CA VAL A 469 -4.22 1.10 -4.50
C VAL A 469 -4.34 0.76 -5.98
N GLU A 470 -3.56 1.41 -6.84
CA GLU A 470 -3.56 1.12 -8.29
C GLU A 470 -3.12 -0.32 -8.59
N ALA A 471 -2.13 -0.84 -7.88
CA ALA A 471 -1.66 -2.21 -8.04
C ALA A 471 -2.74 -3.24 -7.68
N TYR A 472 -3.52 -2.99 -6.63
CA TYR A 472 -4.61 -3.87 -6.21
C TYR A 472 -5.83 -3.75 -7.14
N LEU A 473 -6.16 -2.53 -7.60
CA LEU A 473 -7.21 -2.32 -8.61
C LEU A 473 -6.88 -3.02 -9.93
N ALA A 474 -5.60 -3.09 -10.31
CA ALA A 474 -5.15 -3.82 -11.50
C ALA A 474 -5.49 -5.32 -11.45
N ARG A 475 -5.65 -5.87 -10.24
CA ARG A 475 -6.07 -7.26 -10.00
C ARG A 475 -7.58 -7.45 -9.85
N ALA A 476 -8.36 -6.41 -10.16
CA ALA A 476 -9.82 -6.40 -10.16
C ALA A 476 -10.49 -6.64 -8.79
N TRP A 477 -9.86 -6.18 -7.71
CA TRP A 477 -10.49 -6.22 -6.38
C TRP A 477 -11.30 -4.96 -6.11
N THR A 478 -12.48 -5.14 -5.50
CA THR A 478 -13.37 -4.07 -5.00
C THR A 478 -13.42 -4.07 -3.49
#